data_AF-A0A3A3D7R6-F1
#
_entry.id   AF-A0A3A3D7R6-F1
#
_cell.length_a   1.000
_cell.length_b   1.000
_cell.length_c   1.000
_cell.angle_alpha   90.00
_cell.angle_beta   90.00
_cell.angle_gamma   90.00
#
_symmetry.space_group_name_H-M   'P 1'
#
loop_
_entity.id
_entity.type
_entity.pdbx_description
1 polymer ?
#
loop_
_entity_poly.entity_id
_entity_poly.type
_entity_poly.pdbx_seq_one_letter_code
_entity_poly.pdbx_strand_id
1 'polypeptide(L)'
;MIDTVRTKLKRFFSAGAKPTGAQFAELIDHCMIGEDDGIRIDEHGNAELTDNLTVRGDLRVDGTVWLANRSNNTAPNAASHSNGSAHSLPVGAIILWFGEDLPDGYALCDGLQGRPTMLYEYSVMNNVLIDKQNITMENPAKTTALTDVKYIIKIR
;
A
#
# COMPACT_ATOMS: atom_id res chain seq x y z
N MET A 1 1.29 35.36 19.70
CA MET A 1 0.90 35.39 18.27
C MET A 1 2.20 35.40 17.48
N ILE A 2 2.45 34.40 16.63
CA ILE A 2 3.72 34.31 15.86
C ILE A 2 3.63 35.33 14.72
N ASP A 3 4.55 36.30 14.70
CA ASP A 3 4.58 37.36 13.68
C ASP A 3 5.24 36.80 12.41
N THR A 4 4.42 36.35 11.46
CA THR A 4 4.89 35.77 10.19
C THR A 4 5.40 36.86 9.23
N VAL A 5 6.25 36.49 8.28
CA VAL A 5 6.68 37.37 7.17
C VAL A 5 5.46 38.00 6.47
N ARG A 6 4.43 37.20 6.20
CA ARG A 6 3.14 37.67 5.65
C ARG A 6 2.48 38.75 6.52
N THR A 7 2.52 38.59 7.84
CA THR A 7 1.95 39.57 8.79
C THR A 7 2.73 40.89 8.76
N LYS A 8 4.06 40.83 8.65
CA LYS A 8 4.93 42.01 8.52
C LYS A 8 4.69 42.74 7.21
N LEU A 9 4.74 42.04 6.08
CA LEU A 9 4.53 42.63 4.75
C LEU A 9 3.15 43.29 4.63
N LYS A 10 2.09 42.66 5.14
CA LYS A 10 0.74 43.26 5.14
C LYS A 10 0.64 44.62 5.83
N ARG A 11 1.53 44.94 6.78
CA ARG A 11 1.55 46.27 7.44
C ARG A 11 2.08 47.35 6.49
N PHE A 12 3.09 47.02 5.69
CA PHE A 12 3.74 47.98 4.78
C PHE A 12 2.92 48.27 3.52
N PHE A 13 2.13 47.30 3.05
CA PHE A 13 1.38 47.37 1.79
C PHE A 13 -0.14 47.55 1.98
N SER A 14 -0.54 48.44 2.90
CA SER A 14 -1.96 48.83 3.06
C SER A 14 -2.37 49.86 1.99
N ALA A 15 -3.68 49.94 1.69
CA ALA A 15 -4.18 50.85 0.67
C ALA A 15 -3.80 52.31 0.98
N GLY A 16 -3.16 52.99 0.04
CA GLY A 16 -2.67 54.36 0.19
C GLY A 16 -1.30 54.49 0.88
N ALA A 17 -0.71 53.40 1.37
CA ALA A 17 0.64 53.41 1.90
C ALA A 17 1.68 53.61 0.78
N LYS A 18 2.81 54.22 1.13
CA LYS A 18 3.99 54.35 0.26
C LYS A 18 5.15 53.57 0.89
N PRO A 19 5.30 52.28 0.56
CA PRO A 19 6.42 51.47 1.04
C PRO A 19 7.75 52.07 0.63
N THR A 20 8.78 51.90 1.45
CA THR A 20 10.15 52.27 1.09
C THR A 20 10.72 51.27 0.08
N GLY A 21 11.80 51.65 -0.62
CA GLY A 21 12.48 50.73 -1.55
C GLY A 21 12.96 49.45 -0.87
N ALA A 22 13.39 49.51 0.39
CA ALA A 22 13.79 48.33 1.17
C ALA A 22 12.60 47.39 1.46
N GLN A 23 11.44 47.95 1.80
CA GLN A 23 10.22 47.16 2.03
C GLN A 23 9.72 46.51 0.73
N PHE A 24 9.95 47.15 -0.42
CA PHE A 24 9.63 46.60 -1.73
C PHE A 24 10.58 45.46 -2.12
N ALA A 25 11.87 45.60 -1.85
CA ALA A 25 12.84 44.52 -2.05
C ALA A 25 12.48 43.29 -1.19
N GLU A 26 12.12 43.49 0.09
CA GLU A 26 11.70 42.42 1.00
C GLU A 26 10.46 41.67 0.49
N LEU A 27 9.52 42.37 -0.18
CA LEU A 27 8.39 41.72 -0.84
C LEU A 27 8.83 40.85 -2.03
N ILE A 28 9.72 41.36 -2.89
CA ILE A 28 10.19 40.61 -4.06
C ILE A 28 10.92 39.35 -3.62
N ASP A 29 11.83 39.48 -2.65
CA ASP A 29 12.57 38.35 -2.09
C ASP A 29 11.58 37.31 -1.56
N HIS A 30 10.53 37.69 -0.84
CA HIS A 30 9.57 36.70 -0.34
C HIS A 30 8.50 36.22 -1.33
N CYS A 31 8.38 36.84 -2.51
CA CYS A 31 7.36 36.48 -3.50
C CYS A 31 7.90 35.62 -4.65
N MET A 32 9.23 35.56 -4.83
CA MET A 32 9.87 34.95 -6.00
C MET A 32 10.72 33.71 -5.67
N ILE A 33 10.80 33.27 -4.41
CA ILE A 33 11.57 32.07 -4.05
C ILE A 33 10.69 30.81 -4.23
N GLY A 34 10.45 30.45 -5.48
CA GLY A 34 9.76 29.19 -5.82
C GLY A 34 10.53 27.93 -5.45
N GLU A 35 11.83 28.04 -5.13
CA GLU A 35 12.70 26.90 -4.85
C GLU A 35 12.84 26.56 -3.35
N ASP A 36 12.60 27.50 -2.42
CA ASP A 36 12.79 27.28 -0.97
C ASP A 36 11.48 27.03 -0.20
N ASP A 37 10.31 27.37 -0.76
CA ASP A 37 9.01 27.25 -0.04
C ASP A 37 8.49 25.80 0.06
N GLY A 38 9.23 24.85 -0.51
CA GLY A 38 8.94 23.42 -0.41
C GLY A 38 7.67 22.96 -1.12
N ILE A 39 7.01 23.84 -1.87
CA ILE A 39 5.78 23.59 -2.65
C ILE A 39 6.01 24.10 -4.07
N ARG A 40 5.91 23.23 -5.06
CA ARG A 40 6.03 23.58 -6.49
C ARG A 40 4.94 22.94 -7.32
N ILE A 41 4.80 23.39 -8.56
CA ILE A 41 3.96 22.75 -9.56
C ILE A 41 4.86 21.97 -10.52
N ASP A 42 4.58 20.69 -10.75
CA ASP A 42 5.35 19.85 -11.68
C ASP A 42 4.99 20.14 -13.15
N GLU A 43 5.70 19.49 -14.08
CA GLU A 43 5.46 19.63 -15.53
C GLU A 43 4.06 19.18 -16.00
N HIS A 44 3.35 18.42 -15.17
CA HIS A 44 1.99 17.94 -15.41
C HIS A 44 0.92 18.84 -14.75
N GLY A 45 1.32 19.89 -14.03
CA GLY A 45 0.41 20.78 -13.33
C GLY A 45 0.00 20.32 -11.93
N ASN A 46 0.66 19.30 -11.36
CA ASN A 46 0.37 18.81 -10.02
C ASN A 46 1.12 19.62 -8.97
N ALA A 47 0.48 19.84 -7.81
CA ALA A 47 1.16 20.37 -6.64
C ALA A 47 2.06 19.29 -6.02
N GLU A 48 3.35 19.56 -5.94
CA GLU A 48 4.37 18.72 -5.32
C GLU A 48 4.92 19.42 -4.09
N LEU A 49 5.00 18.68 -2.98
CA LEU A 49 5.73 19.11 -1.79
C LEU A 49 7.09 18.42 -1.77
N THR A 50 8.17 19.19 -1.72
CA THR A 50 9.54 18.64 -1.66
C THR A 50 9.98 18.30 -0.23
N ASP A 51 9.25 18.81 0.76
CA ASP A 51 9.46 18.57 2.19
C ASP A 51 8.29 17.80 2.84
N ASN A 52 8.29 17.69 4.17
CA ASN A 52 7.26 17.00 4.93
C ASN A 52 5.91 17.75 4.90
N LEU A 53 4.83 17.03 4.58
CA LEU A 53 3.45 17.50 4.78
C LEU A 53 2.94 17.08 6.17
N THR A 54 2.45 18.04 6.96
CA THR A 54 1.70 17.76 8.20
C THR A 54 0.28 18.27 8.09
N VAL A 55 -0.72 17.39 8.23
CA VAL A 55 -2.15 17.74 8.25
C VAL A 55 -2.67 17.66 9.68
N ARG A 56 -3.39 18.69 10.13
CA ARG A 56 -4.09 18.71 11.42
C ARG A 56 -5.60 18.73 11.16
N GLY A 57 -6.33 17.81 11.80
CA GLY A 57 -7.76 17.59 11.54
C GLY A 57 -7.98 16.50 10.48
N ASP A 58 -9.07 16.63 9.74
CA ASP A 58 -9.48 15.61 8.78
C ASP A 58 -8.92 15.87 7.38
N LEU A 59 -8.43 14.82 6.72
CA LEU A 59 -8.04 14.83 5.31
C LEU A 59 -9.14 14.14 4.49
N ARG A 60 -9.85 14.90 3.66
CA ARG A 60 -10.79 14.36 2.67
C ARG A 60 -10.13 14.32 1.30
N VAL A 61 -10.13 13.16 0.66
CA VAL A 61 -9.58 12.94 -0.68
C VAL A 61 -10.70 12.45 -1.58
N ASP A 62 -10.89 13.12 -2.71
CA ASP A 62 -11.77 12.68 -3.79
C ASP A 62 -10.90 12.18 -4.94
N GLY A 63 -10.61 10.87 -4.94
CA GLY A 63 -9.59 10.24 -5.76
C GLY A 63 -8.82 9.17 -5.01
N THR A 64 -7.52 9.06 -5.30
CA THR A 64 -6.66 7.98 -4.79
C THR A 64 -5.46 8.53 -4.02
N VAL A 65 -5.12 7.89 -2.90
CA VAL A 65 -3.87 8.13 -2.15
C VAL A 65 -2.88 7.03 -2.48
N TRP A 66 -1.73 7.41 -3.06
CA TRP A 66 -0.63 6.50 -3.35
C TRP A 66 0.47 6.68 -2.30
N LEU A 67 0.80 5.61 -1.57
CA LEU A 67 1.85 5.61 -0.54
C LEU A 67 3.06 4.82 -1.06
N ALA A 68 4.20 5.47 -1.24
CA ALA A 68 5.45 4.77 -1.52
C ALA A 68 5.97 4.13 -0.23
N ASN A 69 6.17 2.82 -0.22
CA ASN A 69 6.75 2.11 0.92
C ASN A 69 8.24 2.45 1.07
N ARG A 70 8.58 3.43 1.92
CA ARG A 70 9.96 3.64 2.39
C ARG A 70 10.18 2.83 3.67
N SER A 71 10.36 1.51 3.52
CA SER A 71 10.68 0.64 4.65
C SER A 71 12.12 0.85 5.12
N ASN A 72 12.36 1.89 5.92
CA ASN A 72 13.56 1.98 6.77
C ASN A 72 13.26 1.25 8.08
N ASN A 73 13.03 -0.06 8.01
CA ASN A 73 12.78 -0.90 9.16
C ASN A 73 14.09 -1.25 9.87
N THR A 74 14.61 -0.37 10.71
CA THR A 74 15.26 -0.81 11.96
C THR A 74 14.20 -0.72 13.05
N ALA A 75 13.53 -1.83 13.28
CA ALA A 75 12.45 -1.94 14.26
C ALA A 75 12.87 -1.42 15.64
N PRO A 76 11.97 -0.71 16.32
CA PRO A 76 11.70 -1.03 17.70
C PRO A 76 10.25 -1.51 17.83
N ASN A 77 10.07 -2.62 18.53
CA ASN A 77 8.78 -3.10 19.01
C ASN A 77 8.05 -1.97 19.77
N ALA A 78 7.11 -1.30 19.11
CA ALA A 78 6.13 -0.43 19.75
C ALA A 78 4.81 -0.58 19.00
N ALA A 79 3.89 -1.32 19.62
CA ALA A 79 2.49 -1.54 19.30
C ALA A 79 2.00 -0.88 17.99
N SER A 80 2.09 -1.62 16.88
CA SER A 80 1.23 -1.35 15.72
C SER A 80 -0.21 -1.36 16.22
N HIS A 81 -0.91 -0.26 15.98
CA HIS A 81 -2.33 -0.17 16.23
C HIS A 81 -3.01 -1.37 15.56
N SER A 82 -3.66 -2.19 16.38
CA SER A 82 -4.48 -3.31 15.97
C SER A 82 -5.69 -2.80 15.18
N ASN A 83 -5.51 -2.50 13.90
CA ASN A 83 -6.59 -2.63 12.92
C ASN A 83 -6.44 -4.00 12.29
N GLY A 84 -6.84 -5.00 13.08
CA GLY A 84 -7.11 -6.35 12.59
C GLY A 84 -8.33 -6.31 11.67
N SER A 85 -8.16 -5.80 10.44
CA SER A 85 -8.83 -6.44 9.31
C SER A 85 -7.90 -7.53 8.87
N ALA A 86 -7.97 -8.69 9.51
CA ALA A 86 -7.52 -9.91 8.86
C ALA A 86 -8.29 -9.94 7.54
N HIS A 87 -7.62 -9.62 6.43
CA HIS A 87 -8.23 -9.64 5.11
C HIS A 87 -8.70 -11.07 4.87
N SER A 88 -9.96 -11.33 5.20
CA SER A 88 -10.58 -12.59 4.88
C SER A 88 -10.59 -12.64 3.36
N LEU A 89 -10.08 -13.73 2.78
CA LEU A 89 -10.12 -13.92 1.33
C LEU A 89 -11.55 -13.66 0.82
N PRO A 90 -11.76 -13.11 -0.37
CA PRO A 90 -13.12 -12.95 -0.89
C PRO A 90 -13.77 -14.33 -1.12
N VAL A 91 -15.09 -14.41 -0.99
CA VAL A 91 -15.86 -15.59 -1.44
C VAL A 91 -15.55 -15.81 -2.93
N GLY A 92 -15.20 -17.04 -3.29
CA GLY A 92 -14.73 -17.42 -4.63
C GLY A 92 -13.20 -17.49 -4.76
N ALA A 93 -12.42 -17.05 -3.77
CA ALA A 93 -10.97 -17.20 -3.80
C ALA A 93 -10.57 -18.68 -3.79
N ILE A 94 -9.76 -19.08 -4.78
CA ILE A 94 -9.18 -20.43 -4.88
C ILE A 94 -7.77 -20.38 -4.30
N ILE A 95 -7.49 -21.29 -3.36
CA ILE A 95 -6.18 -21.44 -2.73
C ILE A 95 -5.74 -22.90 -2.72
N LEU A 96 -4.43 -23.08 -2.62
CA LEU A 96 -3.82 -24.36 -2.32
C LEU A 96 -3.93 -24.62 -0.81
N TRP A 97 -4.43 -25.80 -0.46
CA TRP A 97 -4.61 -26.23 0.93
C TRP A 97 -3.83 -27.50 1.19
N PHE A 98 -3.09 -27.46 2.29
CA PHE A 98 -2.40 -28.58 2.89
C PHE A 98 -3.06 -28.83 4.24
N GLY A 99 -3.66 -30.01 4.42
CA GLY A 99 -4.37 -30.35 5.64
C GLY A 99 -5.35 -31.49 5.42
N GLU A 100 -5.65 -32.22 6.49
CA GLU A 100 -6.62 -33.31 6.48
C GLU A 100 -8.04 -32.75 6.38
N ASP A 101 -8.38 -31.83 7.29
CA ASP A 101 -9.68 -31.16 7.35
C ASP A 101 -9.71 -29.85 6.58
N LEU A 102 -10.86 -29.54 5.97
CA LEU A 102 -11.09 -28.24 5.35
C LEU A 102 -11.47 -27.20 6.42
N PRO A 103 -10.95 -25.97 6.34
CA PRO A 103 -11.40 -24.90 7.21
C PRO A 103 -12.88 -24.55 6.98
N ASP A 104 -13.55 -24.10 8.05
CA ASP A 104 -14.91 -23.59 7.96
C ASP A 104 -15.03 -22.48 6.90
N GLY A 105 -16.06 -22.58 6.07
CA GLY A 105 -16.28 -21.64 4.97
C GLY A 105 -15.51 -21.95 3.70
N TYR A 106 -14.88 -23.12 3.57
CA TYR A 106 -14.24 -23.58 2.33
C TYR A 106 -14.85 -24.88 1.81
N ALA A 107 -14.69 -25.11 0.50
CA ALA A 107 -15.09 -26.35 -0.18
C ALA A 107 -14.03 -26.77 -1.22
N LEU A 108 -14.03 -28.03 -1.63
CA LEU A 108 -13.14 -28.53 -2.69
C LEU A 108 -13.52 -27.97 -4.06
N CYS A 109 -12.51 -27.74 -4.91
CA CYS A 109 -12.71 -27.45 -6.35
C CYS A 109 -12.99 -28.75 -7.13
N ASP A 110 -14.14 -29.36 -6.86
CA ASP A 110 -14.54 -30.69 -7.32
C ASP A 110 -15.52 -30.68 -8.52
N GLY A 111 -15.96 -29.51 -8.99
CA GLY A 111 -16.99 -29.42 -10.03
C GLY A 111 -18.43 -29.49 -9.52
N LEU A 112 -18.64 -29.75 -8.22
CA LEU A 112 -19.98 -29.90 -7.65
C LEU A 112 -20.51 -28.53 -7.20
N GLN A 113 -21.84 -28.38 -7.20
CA GLN A 113 -22.50 -27.15 -6.72
C GLN A 113 -22.01 -25.86 -7.42
N GLY A 114 -21.66 -25.96 -8.71
CA GLY A 114 -21.17 -24.83 -9.51
C GLY A 114 -19.73 -24.41 -9.23
N ARG A 115 -18.98 -25.17 -8.43
CA ARG A 115 -17.54 -24.95 -8.18
C ARG A 115 -16.71 -25.38 -9.40
N PRO A 116 -15.55 -24.75 -9.64
CA PRO A 116 -14.65 -25.20 -10.71
C PRO A 116 -14.10 -26.59 -10.41
N THR A 117 -13.83 -27.36 -11.46
CA THR A 117 -13.13 -28.65 -11.38
C THR A 117 -11.63 -28.41 -11.57
N MET A 118 -10.84 -28.62 -10.52
CA MET A 118 -9.38 -28.50 -10.56
C MET A 118 -8.76 -29.85 -10.18
N LEU A 119 -8.80 -30.80 -11.12
CA LEU A 119 -8.38 -32.20 -10.94
C LEU A 119 -6.86 -32.42 -10.98
N TYR A 120 -6.07 -31.35 -11.01
CA TYR A 120 -4.62 -31.48 -10.97
C TYR A 120 -4.19 -31.75 -9.53
N GLU A 121 -3.80 -33.00 -9.28
CA GLU A 121 -3.15 -33.35 -8.03
C GLU A 121 -1.70 -32.85 -8.06
N TYR A 122 -1.42 -31.87 -7.20
CA TYR A 122 -0.07 -31.40 -6.95
C TYR A 122 0.44 -31.96 -5.63
N SER A 123 1.73 -32.25 -5.60
CA SER A 123 2.46 -32.54 -4.37
C SER A 123 3.46 -31.43 -4.09
N VAL A 124 3.75 -31.20 -2.82
CA VAL A 124 4.84 -30.30 -2.41
C VAL A 124 6.04 -31.10 -1.95
N MET A 125 7.22 -30.77 -2.46
CA MET A 125 8.52 -31.24 -1.97
C MET A 125 9.43 -30.01 -1.79
N ASN A 126 10.00 -29.81 -0.60
CA ASN A 126 10.89 -28.67 -0.31
C ASN A 126 10.33 -27.31 -0.76
N ASN A 127 9.04 -27.06 -0.51
CA ASN A 127 8.30 -25.84 -0.89
C ASN A 127 8.17 -25.60 -2.41
N VAL A 128 8.38 -26.63 -3.23
CA VAL A 128 8.14 -26.58 -4.68
C VAL A 128 6.88 -27.38 -5.01
N LEU A 129 5.96 -26.79 -5.77
CA LEU A 129 4.81 -27.50 -6.34
C LEU A 129 5.29 -28.40 -7.48
N ILE A 130 4.99 -29.68 -7.37
CA ILE A 130 5.35 -30.69 -8.35
C ILE A 130 4.06 -31.32 -8.85
N ASP A 131 3.89 -31.34 -10.18
CA ASP A 131 2.82 -32.07 -10.85
C ASP A 131 3.05 -33.57 -10.66
N LYS A 132 2.09 -34.26 -10.03
CA LYS A 132 2.19 -35.71 -9.79
C LYS A 132 2.28 -36.52 -11.09
N GLN A 133 1.78 -36.01 -12.21
CA GLN A 133 1.92 -36.66 -13.52
C GLN A 133 3.40 -36.78 -13.95
N ASN A 134 4.26 -35.85 -13.51
CA ASN A 134 5.68 -35.84 -13.84
C ASN A 134 6.58 -36.56 -12.82
N ILE A 135 6.04 -36.98 -11.67
CA ILE A 135 6.82 -37.66 -10.61
C ILE A 135 7.00 -39.15 -10.91
N THR A 136 6.06 -39.76 -11.65
CA THR A 136 6.06 -41.22 -11.93
C THR A 136 7.17 -41.68 -12.89
N MET A 137 7.92 -40.77 -13.52
CA MET A 137 9.05 -41.12 -14.42
C MET A 137 10.43 -41.11 -13.74
N GLU A 138 10.59 -40.50 -12.57
CA GLU A 138 11.87 -40.45 -11.83
C GLU A 138 11.74 -41.09 -10.44
N ASN A 139 11.99 -42.40 -10.38
CA ASN A 139 12.34 -43.13 -9.16
C ASN A 139 11.26 -43.22 -8.04
N PRO A 140 10.61 -44.38 -7.86
CA PRO A 140 9.55 -44.58 -6.84
C PRO A 140 10.02 -44.47 -5.38
N ALA A 141 11.33 -44.36 -5.13
CA ALA A 141 11.88 -44.15 -3.77
C ALA A 141 11.84 -42.67 -3.31
N LYS A 142 11.52 -41.72 -4.20
CA LYS A 142 11.45 -40.27 -3.90
C LYS A 142 10.05 -39.81 -3.42
N THR A 143 9.07 -40.72 -3.45
CA THR A 143 7.64 -40.44 -3.24
C THR A 143 7.26 -40.30 -1.75
N THR A 144 8.13 -40.72 -0.83
CA THR A 144 7.85 -40.77 0.63
C THR A 144 7.88 -39.43 1.35
N ALA A 145 8.30 -38.34 0.70
CA ALA A 145 8.35 -36.98 1.28
C ALA A 145 7.34 -36.02 0.66
N LEU A 146 6.41 -36.52 -0.15
CA LEU A 146 5.41 -35.70 -0.82
C LEU A 146 4.17 -35.58 0.06
N THR A 147 3.69 -34.36 0.24
CA THR A 147 2.37 -34.16 0.83
C THR A 147 1.38 -33.70 -0.21
N ASP A 148 0.18 -34.26 -0.13
CA ASP A 148 -0.92 -33.95 -1.01
C ASP A 148 -1.46 -32.56 -0.75
N VAL A 149 -1.62 -31.80 -1.82
CA VAL A 149 -2.20 -30.46 -1.78
C VAL A 149 -3.47 -30.45 -2.63
N LYS A 150 -4.50 -29.80 -2.12
CA LYS A 150 -5.83 -29.72 -2.74
C LYS A 150 -6.15 -28.27 -3.08
N TYR A 151 -6.91 -28.04 -4.14
CA TYR A 151 -7.52 -26.73 -4.39
C TYR A 151 -8.83 -26.61 -3.62
N ILE A 152 -8.93 -25.59 -2.78
CA ILE A 152 -10.15 -25.23 -2.07
C ILE A 152 -10.60 -23.82 -2.45
N ILE A 153 -11.92 -23.60 -2.41
CA ILE A 153 -12.56 -22.33 -2.72
C ILE A 153 -13.29 -21.82 -1.48
N LYS A 154 -13.17 -20.52 -1.19
CA LYS A 154 -13.93 -19.89 -0.11
C LYS A 154 -15.40 -19.74 -0.52
N ILE A 155 -16.32 -20.18 0.33
CA ILE A 155 -17.77 -20.17 0.10
C ILE A 155 -18.56 -19.32 1.11
N ARG A 156 -17.95 -18.91 2.24
CA ARG A 156 -18.56 -18.04 3.26
C ARG A 156 -17.53 -17.10 3.86
#